data_AF-A0A7J4NTY3-F1
#
_entry.id   AF-A0A7J4NTY3-F1
#
_cell.length_a   1.000
_cell.length_b   1.000
_cell.length_c   1.000
_cell.angle_alpha   90.00
_cell.angle_beta   90.00
_cell.angle_gamma   90.00
#
_symmetry.space_group_name_H-M   'P 1'
#
loop_
_entity.id
_entity.type
_entity.pdbx_description
1 polymer ?
#
loop_
_entity_poly.entity_id
_entity_poly.type
_entity_poly.pdbx_seq_one_letter_code
_entity_poly.pdbx_strand_id
1 'polypeptide(L)'
;MGSSAVVETGDTVQVDYTGKLPDGTVFDTSDPEVAVSAGVYQEGRPYQPLVVGVGAHNVIKGFEDGLLGMKEGESRTLTIPPEEGYGPLDPTKIDVVPQLNDIPATQIFEREIQVPEIQFNMTFGTENDVGDTVTIPDSPINLTIIEIGDIVKLSYDMEVGDRIEGGQTLWSDEVIEVNSTHIVMRHDVEVGD
;
A
#
# COMPACT_ATOMS: atom_id res chain seq x y z
N MET A 1 -22.90 49.35 -11.92
CA MET A 1 -23.09 48.85 -13.30
C MET A 1 -22.58 47.43 -13.29
N GLY A 2 -23.46 46.44 -13.16
CA GLY A 2 -23.06 45.03 -13.10
C GLY A 2 -22.64 44.55 -14.48
N SER A 3 -21.46 43.95 -14.58
CA SER A 3 -20.98 43.36 -15.83
C SER A 3 -21.93 42.25 -16.27
N SER A 4 -22.33 42.25 -17.54
CA SER A 4 -23.11 41.17 -18.17
C SER A 4 -22.20 40.04 -18.66
N ALA A 5 -20.98 39.92 -18.12
CA ALA A 5 -20.04 38.88 -18.51
C ALA A 5 -20.61 37.51 -18.14
N VAL A 6 -20.71 36.66 -19.16
CA VAL A 6 -21.01 35.24 -19.02
C VAL A 6 -19.69 34.49 -19.11
N VAL A 7 -19.57 33.40 -18.35
CA VAL A 7 -18.38 32.57 -18.35
C VAL A 7 -18.25 31.85 -19.70
N GLU A 8 -17.10 32.04 -20.35
CA GLU A 8 -16.72 31.41 -21.61
C GLU A 8 -15.42 30.61 -21.48
N THR A 9 -15.13 29.77 -22.47
CA THR A 9 -13.87 29.03 -22.53
C THR A 9 -12.68 29.99 -22.63
N GLY A 10 -11.67 29.78 -21.78
CA GLY A 10 -10.50 30.64 -21.63
C GLY A 10 -10.58 31.58 -20.42
N ASP A 11 -11.76 31.75 -19.82
CA ASP A 11 -11.92 32.58 -18.63
C ASP A 11 -11.29 31.93 -17.40
N THR A 12 -10.94 32.77 -16.42
CA THR A 12 -10.58 32.34 -15.07
C THR A 12 -11.60 32.88 -14.09
N VAL A 13 -12.20 31.98 -13.31
CA VAL A 13 -13.26 32.32 -12.35
C VAL A 13 -12.90 31.85 -10.95
N GLN A 14 -13.49 32.50 -9.95
CA GLN A 14 -13.44 32.08 -8.55
C GLN A 14 -14.83 31.59 -8.14
N VAL A 15 -14.89 30.37 -7.61
CA VAL A 15 -16.15 29.68 -7.32
C VAL A 15 -16.16 29.19 -5.87
N ASP A 16 -17.15 29.63 -5.11
CA ASP A 16 -17.52 28.96 -3.89
C ASP A 16 -18.33 27.70 -4.19
N TYR A 17 -18.00 26.59 -3.54
CA TYR A 17 -18.60 25.30 -3.86
C TYR A 17 -18.80 24.43 -2.62
N THR A 18 -19.71 23.48 -2.76
CA THR A 18 -19.90 22.37 -1.83
C THR A 18 -20.17 21.11 -2.65
N GLY A 19 -19.25 20.15 -2.60
CA GLY A 19 -19.39 18.83 -3.21
C GLY A 19 -20.15 17.88 -2.27
N LYS A 20 -21.17 17.21 -2.81
CA LYS A 20 -22.00 16.25 -2.05
C LYS A 20 -22.17 14.94 -2.81
N LEU A 21 -22.24 13.85 -2.06
CA LEU A 21 -22.69 12.55 -2.56
C LEU A 21 -24.22 12.54 -2.75
N PRO A 22 -24.79 11.55 -3.47
CA PRO A 22 -26.24 11.45 -3.68
C PRO A 22 -27.07 11.32 -2.40
N ASP A 23 -26.46 10.82 -1.32
CA ASP A 23 -27.07 10.72 0.02
C ASP A 23 -27.02 12.03 0.81
N GLY A 24 -26.41 13.08 0.25
CA GLY A 24 -26.26 14.40 0.87
C GLY A 24 -24.97 14.60 1.67
N THR A 25 -24.14 13.55 1.82
CA THR A 25 -22.85 13.64 2.51
C THR A 25 -21.94 14.64 1.82
N VAL A 26 -21.52 15.68 2.53
CA VAL A 26 -20.53 16.65 2.03
C VAL A 26 -19.16 15.99 2.09
N PHE A 27 -18.44 15.98 0.97
CA PHE A 27 -17.08 15.44 0.91
C PHE A 27 -16.02 16.53 0.72
N ASP A 28 -16.39 17.70 0.18
CA ASP A 28 -15.48 18.84 0.01
C ASP A 28 -16.27 20.16 -0.08
N THR A 29 -15.65 21.27 0.31
CA THR A 29 -16.23 22.61 0.24
C THR A 29 -15.16 23.70 0.39
N SER A 30 -15.40 24.88 -0.21
CA SER A 30 -14.63 26.10 0.06
C SER A 30 -15.07 26.83 1.33
N ASP A 31 -16.24 26.50 1.91
CA ASP A 31 -16.80 27.19 3.07
C ASP A 31 -16.34 26.51 4.38
N PRO A 32 -15.61 27.23 5.27
CA PRO A 32 -15.09 26.65 6.50
C PRO A 32 -16.19 26.23 7.49
N GLU A 33 -17.33 26.92 7.55
CA GLU A 33 -18.43 26.57 8.45
C GLU A 33 -19.12 25.29 8.00
N VAL A 34 -19.31 25.13 6.68
CA VAL A 34 -19.81 23.89 6.09
C VAL A 34 -18.83 22.75 6.34
N ALA A 35 -17.52 22.97 6.17
CA ALA A 35 -16.52 21.94 6.41
C ALA A 35 -16.50 21.45 7.87
N VAL A 36 -16.61 22.37 8.83
CA VAL A 36 -16.68 22.03 10.27
C VAL A 36 -17.94 21.24 10.57
N SER A 37 -19.10 21.71 10.12
CA SER A 37 -20.38 21.04 10.40
C SER A 37 -20.50 19.66 9.73
N ALA A 38 -19.86 19.46 8.58
CA ALA A 38 -19.80 18.19 7.87
C ALA A 38 -18.69 17.24 8.36
N GLY A 39 -17.81 17.68 9.26
CA GLY A 39 -16.70 16.87 9.76
C GLY A 39 -15.57 16.65 8.73
N VAL A 40 -15.48 17.48 7.69
CA VAL A 40 -14.43 17.45 6.66
C VAL A 40 -13.44 18.62 6.79
N TYR A 41 -13.43 19.28 7.95
CA TYR A 41 -12.51 20.36 8.24
C TYR A 41 -11.06 19.87 8.33
N GLN A 42 -10.14 20.56 7.64
CA GLN A 42 -8.71 20.28 7.65
C GLN A 42 -7.96 21.50 8.17
N GLU A 43 -7.23 21.32 9.27
CA GLU A 43 -6.38 22.36 9.84
C GLU A 43 -5.30 22.79 8.83
N GLY A 44 -5.10 24.10 8.69
CA GLY A 44 -4.11 24.66 7.75
C GLY A 44 -4.57 24.78 6.30
N ARG A 45 -5.76 24.26 5.94
CA ARG A 45 -6.33 24.49 4.60
C ARG A 45 -6.86 25.93 4.49
N PRO A 46 -6.45 26.70 3.47
CA PRO A 46 -7.07 27.99 3.19
C PRO A 46 -8.43 27.74 2.53
N TYR A 47 -9.50 27.73 3.32
CA TYR A 47 -10.90 27.66 2.87
C TYR A 47 -11.27 28.95 2.12
N GLN A 48 -10.99 28.95 0.82
CA GLN A 48 -11.16 30.09 -0.08
C GLN A 48 -11.78 29.61 -1.42
N PRO A 49 -12.39 30.51 -2.21
CA PRO A 49 -12.96 30.16 -3.49
C PRO A 49 -11.97 29.41 -4.39
N LEU A 50 -12.46 28.40 -5.10
CA LEU A 50 -11.67 27.63 -6.04
C LEU A 50 -11.43 28.46 -7.31
N VAL A 51 -10.16 28.62 -7.69
CA VAL A 51 -9.78 29.26 -8.96
C VAL A 51 -9.86 28.21 -10.06
N VAL A 52 -10.72 28.45 -11.05
CA VAL A 52 -10.93 27.54 -12.19
C VAL A 52 -10.63 28.27 -13.49
N GLY A 53 -9.71 27.72 -14.28
CA GLY A 53 -9.51 28.13 -15.68
C GLY A 53 -10.42 27.30 -16.57
N VAL A 54 -11.41 27.91 -17.20
CA VAL A 54 -12.43 27.21 -17.98
C VAL A 54 -11.85 26.75 -19.31
N GLY A 55 -11.89 25.45 -19.54
CA GLY A 55 -11.24 24.77 -20.67
C GLY A 55 -9.79 24.38 -20.41
N ALA A 56 -9.29 24.56 -19.19
CA ALA A 56 -7.95 24.13 -18.80
C ALA A 56 -7.93 22.69 -18.27
N HIS A 57 -9.10 22.09 -18.01
CA HIS A 57 -9.25 20.70 -17.54
C HIS A 57 -8.51 20.41 -16.22
N ASN A 58 -8.40 21.42 -15.35
CA ASN A 58 -7.80 21.30 -14.01
C ASN A 58 -8.80 20.88 -12.92
N VAL A 59 -10.07 20.75 -13.28
CA VAL A 59 -11.16 20.27 -12.44
C VAL A 59 -11.94 19.20 -13.20
N ILE A 60 -12.83 18.48 -12.52
CA ILE A 60 -13.67 17.46 -13.16
C ILE A 60 -14.50 18.08 -14.30
N LYS A 61 -14.64 17.35 -15.40
CA LYS A 61 -15.29 17.83 -16.63
C LYS A 61 -16.69 18.40 -16.37
N GLY A 62 -17.53 17.69 -15.62
CA GLY A 62 -18.90 18.12 -15.37
C GLY A 62 -19.00 19.40 -14.54
N PHE A 63 -17.98 19.71 -13.72
CA PHE A 63 -17.91 20.97 -12.98
C PHE A 63 -17.52 22.12 -13.91
N GLU A 64 -16.49 21.93 -14.74
CA GLU A 64 -16.06 22.91 -15.75
C GLU A 64 -17.18 23.23 -16.75
N ASP A 65 -17.84 22.21 -17.32
CA ASP A 65 -18.96 22.38 -18.24
C ASP A 65 -20.15 23.09 -17.58
N GLY A 66 -20.37 22.83 -16.30
CA GLY A 66 -21.44 23.44 -15.52
C GLY A 66 -21.26 24.94 -15.27
N LEU A 67 -20.03 25.46 -15.36
CA LEU A 67 -19.71 26.88 -15.22
C LEU A 67 -20.00 27.68 -16.49
N LEU A 68 -20.00 27.05 -17.66
CA LEU A 68 -20.22 27.74 -18.93
C LEU A 68 -21.57 28.47 -18.94
N GLY A 69 -21.53 29.72 -19.39
CA GLY A 69 -22.69 30.60 -19.47
C GLY A 69 -23.22 31.11 -18.12
N MET A 70 -22.59 30.75 -17.00
CA MET A 70 -22.93 31.35 -15.70
C MET A 70 -22.57 32.84 -15.68
N LYS A 71 -23.29 33.60 -14.87
CA LYS A 71 -22.98 35.01 -14.59
C LYS A 71 -22.36 35.18 -13.22
N GLU A 72 -21.63 36.26 -13.02
CA GLU A 72 -21.10 36.63 -11.70
C GLU A 72 -22.24 36.71 -10.67
N GLY A 73 -22.05 36.04 -9.53
CA GLY A 73 -23.06 35.94 -8.46
C GLY A 73 -24.17 34.90 -8.69
N GLU A 74 -24.19 34.19 -9.82
CA GLU A 74 -25.11 33.08 -10.03
C GLU A 74 -24.73 31.87 -9.16
N SER A 75 -25.72 31.13 -8.68
CA SER A 75 -25.53 29.84 -8.02
C SER A 75 -26.25 28.75 -8.80
N ARG A 76 -25.64 27.58 -8.92
CA ARG A 76 -26.16 26.45 -9.67
C ARG A 76 -25.89 25.14 -8.94
N THR A 77 -26.84 24.22 -9.00
CA THR A 77 -26.65 22.84 -8.54
C THR A 77 -26.42 21.94 -9.75
N LEU A 78 -25.31 21.21 -9.73
CA LEU A 78 -24.91 20.29 -10.81
C LEU A 78 -25.01 18.85 -10.29
N THR A 79 -25.65 17.98 -11.07
CA THR A 79 -25.60 16.53 -10.85
C THR A 79 -24.63 15.95 -11.87
N ILE A 80 -23.45 15.55 -11.41
CA ILE A 80 -22.35 15.11 -12.26
C ILE A 80 -22.27 13.58 -12.20
N PRO A 81 -22.46 12.85 -13.31
CA PRO A 81 -22.29 11.41 -13.33
C PRO A 81 -20.81 11.02 -13.17
N PRO A 82 -20.50 9.79 -12.73
CA PRO A 82 -19.11 9.36 -12.49
C PRO A 82 -18.18 9.61 -13.67
N GLU A 83 -18.65 9.40 -14.90
CA GLU A 83 -17.89 9.58 -16.15
C GLU A 83 -17.40 11.02 -16.37
N GLU A 84 -18.10 12.00 -15.81
CA GLU A 84 -17.73 13.42 -15.87
C GLU A 84 -17.16 13.94 -14.54
N GLY A 85 -17.12 13.08 -13.52
CA GLY A 85 -16.55 13.31 -12.21
C GLY A 85 -15.18 12.64 -12.06
N TYR A 86 -15.07 11.71 -11.13
CA TYR A 86 -13.83 10.99 -10.80
C TYR A 86 -13.72 9.59 -11.44
N GLY A 87 -14.61 9.26 -12.37
CA GLY A 87 -14.70 7.96 -13.02
C GLY A 87 -15.58 6.96 -12.28
N PRO A 88 -15.98 5.85 -12.94
CA PRO A 88 -16.67 4.75 -12.29
C PRO A 88 -15.75 4.01 -11.33
N LEU A 89 -16.35 3.25 -10.40
CA LEU A 89 -15.62 2.32 -9.54
C LEU A 89 -14.82 1.35 -10.40
N ASP A 90 -13.51 1.29 -10.16
CA ASP A 90 -12.63 0.35 -10.83
C ASP A 90 -12.48 -0.92 -9.97
N PRO A 91 -13.12 -2.04 -10.35
CA PRO A 91 -13.05 -3.28 -9.57
C PRO A 91 -11.63 -3.86 -9.50
N THR A 92 -10.73 -3.45 -10.40
CA THR A 92 -9.32 -3.91 -10.38
C THR A 92 -8.49 -3.21 -9.30
N LYS A 93 -9.02 -2.15 -8.69
CA LYS A 93 -8.41 -1.43 -7.57
C LYS A 93 -8.99 -1.84 -6.21
N ILE A 94 -9.75 -2.93 -6.17
CA ILE A 94 -10.36 -3.47 -4.95
C ILE A 94 -9.66 -4.79 -4.62
N ASP A 95 -8.84 -4.76 -3.57
CA ASP A 95 -8.24 -5.97 -3.01
C ASP A 95 -9.07 -6.47 -1.82
N VAL A 96 -9.53 -7.72 -1.93
CA VAL A 96 -10.23 -8.39 -0.83
C VAL A 96 -9.18 -9.10 0.02
N VAL A 97 -8.84 -8.52 1.16
CA VAL A 97 -7.98 -9.16 2.16
C VAL A 97 -8.87 -10.03 3.06
N PRO A 98 -8.67 -11.36 3.10
CA PRO A 98 -9.42 -12.22 3.99
C PRO A 98 -9.10 -11.90 5.46
N GLN A 99 -10.11 -11.96 6.33
CA GLN A 99 -9.93 -11.74 7.77
C GLN A 99 -9.20 -12.87 8.47
N LEU A 100 -9.19 -14.07 7.88
CA LEU A 100 -8.52 -15.26 8.38
C LEU A 100 -7.67 -15.85 7.26
N ASN A 101 -6.42 -16.18 7.59
CA ASN A 101 -5.52 -16.93 6.71
C ASN A 101 -5.26 -18.29 7.35
N ASP A 102 -5.56 -19.36 6.62
CA ASP A 102 -5.18 -20.70 7.05
C ASP A 102 -3.69 -20.92 6.77
N ILE A 103 -2.87 -20.87 7.82
CA ILE A 103 -1.45 -21.23 7.75
C ILE A 103 -1.27 -22.66 8.29
N PRO A 104 -0.48 -23.52 7.61
CA PRO A 104 -0.12 -24.83 8.16
C PRO A 104 0.55 -24.65 9.53
N ALA A 105 0.19 -25.48 10.51
CA ALA A 105 0.80 -25.42 11.84
C ALA A 105 2.31 -25.75 11.84
N THR A 106 2.79 -26.38 10.76
CA THR A 106 4.19 -26.77 10.59
C THR A 106 4.68 -26.42 9.20
N GLN A 107 5.96 -26.04 9.11
CA GLN A 107 6.68 -25.82 7.87
C GLN A 107 7.77 -26.87 7.71
N ILE A 108 7.98 -27.34 6.48
CA ILE A 108 8.99 -28.33 6.15
C ILE A 108 9.97 -27.69 5.17
N PHE A 109 11.25 -27.76 5.51
CA PHE A 109 12.34 -27.23 4.69
C PHE A 109 13.30 -28.35 4.33
N GLU A 110 13.90 -28.26 3.14
CA GLU A 110 15.07 -29.08 2.82
C GLU A 110 16.21 -28.70 3.77
N ARG A 111 16.89 -29.70 4.31
CA ARG A 111 18.01 -29.47 5.24
C ARG A 111 19.18 -28.76 4.56
N GLU A 112 19.36 -29.04 3.27
CA GLU A 112 20.41 -28.48 2.45
C GLU A 112 19.81 -27.58 1.38
N ILE A 113 20.43 -26.43 1.15
CA ILE A 113 20.08 -25.51 0.08
C ILE A 113 21.26 -25.34 -0.88
N GLN A 114 20.93 -25.03 -2.12
CA GLN A 114 21.89 -24.80 -3.19
C GLN A 114 21.75 -23.36 -3.67
N VAL A 115 22.84 -22.60 -3.58
CA VAL A 115 22.87 -21.20 -4.02
C VAL A 115 24.00 -21.01 -5.04
N PRO A 116 23.80 -20.27 -6.13
CA PRO A 116 24.88 -19.94 -7.04
C PRO A 116 26.01 -19.19 -6.32
N GLU A 117 27.27 -19.46 -6.68
CA GLU A 117 28.44 -18.85 -6.04
C GLU A 117 28.37 -17.31 -6.01
N ILE A 118 27.92 -16.69 -7.11
CA ILE A 118 27.75 -15.24 -7.21
C ILE A 118 26.78 -14.72 -6.14
N GLN A 119 25.66 -15.41 -5.93
CA GLN A 119 24.66 -15.02 -4.94
C GLN A 119 25.18 -15.22 -3.51
N PHE A 120 25.89 -16.33 -3.29
CA PHE A 120 26.55 -16.62 -2.01
C PHE A 120 27.54 -15.51 -1.65
N ASN A 121 28.49 -15.20 -2.54
CA ASN A 121 29.53 -14.20 -2.33
C ASN A 121 28.96 -12.79 -2.14
N MET A 122 27.85 -12.44 -2.81
CA MET A 122 27.15 -11.17 -2.58
C MET A 122 26.56 -11.07 -1.17
N THR A 123 26.16 -12.19 -0.58
CA THR A 123 25.47 -12.23 0.70
C THR A 123 26.44 -12.38 1.86
N PHE A 124 27.42 -13.29 1.75
CA PHE A 124 28.29 -13.71 2.84
C PHE A 124 29.77 -13.34 2.62
N GLY A 125 30.12 -12.75 1.48
CA GLY A 125 31.51 -12.42 1.12
C GLY A 125 32.28 -13.61 0.54
N THR A 126 33.52 -13.35 0.11
CA THR A 126 34.36 -14.32 -0.61
C THR A 126 35.42 -15.01 0.27
N GLU A 127 35.47 -14.70 1.56
CA GLU A 127 36.52 -15.16 2.49
C GLU A 127 36.11 -16.42 3.28
N ASN A 128 35.08 -17.14 2.82
CA ASN A 128 34.54 -18.31 3.51
C ASN A 128 35.12 -19.62 2.95
N ASP A 129 35.38 -20.57 3.84
CA ASP A 129 35.85 -21.92 3.55
C ASP A 129 34.77 -22.99 3.83
N VAL A 130 34.92 -24.18 3.23
CA VAL A 130 34.04 -25.33 3.55
C VAL A 130 34.16 -25.68 5.03
N GLY A 131 33.02 -25.79 5.70
CA GLY A 131 32.89 -26.00 7.14
C GLY A 131 32.62 -24.72 7.94
N ASP A 132 32.77 -23.54 7.34
CA ASP A 132 32.43 -22.28 8.01
C ASP A 132 30.92 -22.15 8.22
N THR A 133 30.57 -21.35 9.23
CA THR A 133 29.18 -21.04 9.56
C THR A 133 28.88 -19.59 9.21
N VAL A 134 27.79 -19.38 8.47
CA VAL A 134 27.31 -18.06 8.06
C VAL A 134 25.88 -17.84 8.56
N THR A 135 25.54 -16.61 8.93
CA THR A 135 24.21 -16.26 9.43
C THR A 135 23.39 -15.58 8.35
N ILE A 136 22.15 -16.02 8.15
CA ILE A 136 21.24 -15.43 7.17
C ILE A 136 20.97 -13.96 7.54
N PRO A 137 21.07 -13.00 6.60
CA PRO A 137 20.77 -11.60 6.89
C PRO A 137 19.37 -11.42 7.47
N ASP A 138 19.25 -10.55 8.48
CA ASP A 138 18.00 -10.25 9.20
C ASP A 138 17.30 -11.49 9.82
N SER A 139 18.06 -12.56 10.07
CA SER A 139 17.55 -13.80 10.66
C SER A 139 18.55 -14.37 11.67
N PRO A 140 18.10 -15.00 12.76
CA PRO A 140 19.00 -15.67 13.72
C PRO A 140 19.54 -17.01 13.22
N ILE A 141 19.19 -17.42 11.99
CA ILE A 141 19.48 -18.74 11.45
C ILE A 141 20.92 -18.83 10.94
N ASN A 142 21.63 -19.87 11.38
CA ASN A 142 22.96 -20.22 10.91
C ASN A 142 22.92 -21.34 9.86
N LEU A 143 23.87 -21.27 8.94
CA LEU A 143 24.10 -22.24 7.87
C LEU A 143 25.56 -22.68 7.89
N THR A 144 25.82 -23.97 7.78
CA THR A 144 27.16 -24.53 7.57
C THR A 144 27.43 -24.73 6.09
N ILE A 145 28.60 -24.28 5.62
CA ILE A 145 29.05 -24.48 4.25
C ILE A 145 29.50 -25.93 4.06
N ILE A 146 28.83 -26.67 3.17
CA ILE A 146 29.11 -28.09 2.92
C ILE A 146 30.00 -28.28 1.69
N GLU A 147 29.82 -27.46 0.66
CA GLU A 147 30.57 -27.54 -0.60
C GLU A 147 30.64 -26.16 -1.26
N ILE A 148 31.81 -25.78 -1.78
CA ILE A 148 32.01 -24.57 -2.57
C ILE A 148 32.44 -24.97 -3.99
N GLY A 149 31.64 -24.56 -4.98
CA GLY A 149 31.91 -24.67 -6.41
C GLY A 149 31.06 -23.64 -7.16
N ASP A 150 30.70 -23.89 -8.43
CA ASP A 150 29.78 -23.02 -9.18
C ASP A 150 28.42 -22.85 -8.45
N ILE A 151 28.05 -23.86 -7.66
CA ILE A 151 26.95 -23.86 -6.71
C ILE A 151 27.54 -24.15 -5.34
N VAL A 152 27.21 -23.31 -4.36
CA VAL A 152 27.55 -23.49 -2.95
C VAL A 152 26.41 -24.26 -2.29
N LYS A 153 26.74 -25.36 -1.60
CA LYS A 153 25.79 -26.12 -0.78
C LYS A 153 25.91 -25.69 0.67
N LEU A 154 24.78 -25.41 1.29
CA LEU A 154 24.67 -24.97 2.67
C LEU A 154 23.71 -25.90 3.40
N SER A 155 24.02 -26.30 4.63
CA SER A 155 23.10 -27.00 5.51
C SER A 155 22.64 -26.07 6.60
N TYR A 156 21.36 -26.10 6.95
CA TYR A 156 20.88 -25.45 8.17
C TYR A 156 21.55 -26.07 9.41
N ASP A 157 22.08 -25.21 10.28
CA ASP A 157 22.63 -25.58 11.57
C ASP A 157 21.54 -25.41 12.63
N MET A 158 20.67 -26.41 12.70
CA MET A 158 19.52 -26.46 13.61
C MET A 158 19.40 -27.84 14.26
N GLU A 159 19.03 -27.84 15.52
CA GLU A 159 18.75 -29.02 16.32
C GLU A 159 17.29 -29.04 16.79
N VAL A 160 16.80 -30.25 17.09
CA VAL A 160 15.44 -30.40 17.64
C VAL A 160 15.37 -29.70 18.99
N GLY A 161 14.38 -28.80 19.13
CA GLY A 161 14.17 -27.96 20.31
C GLY A 161 14.68 -26.52 20.14
N ASP A 162 15.38 -26.20 19.05
CA ASP A 162 15.78 -24.83 18.77
C ASP A 162 14.57 -23.92 18.58
N ARG A 163 14.67 -22.71 19.15
CA ARG A 163 13.66 -21.66 19.05
C ARG A 163 14.18 -20.53 18.19
N ILE A 164 13.41 -20.19 17.16
CA ILE A 164 13.70 -19.10 16.22
C ILE A 164 12.76 -17.96 16.56
N GLU A 165 13.34 -16.87 17.07
CA GLU A 165 12.61 -15.66 17.43
C GLU A 165 13.17 -14.48 16.61
N GLY A 166 12.26 -13.69 16.05
CA GLY A 166 12.63 -12.54 15.21
C GLY A 166 12.85 -12.90 13.73
N GLY A 167 13.03 -11.87 12.91
CA GLY A 167 13.10 -11.98 11.45
C GLY A 167 11.90 -11.30 10.76
N GLN A 168 11.45 -11.86 9.63
CA GLN A 168 10.33 -11.31 8.85
C GLN A 168 8.95 -11.81 9.28
N THR A 169 8.87 -12.76 10.22
CA THR A 169 7.61 -13.33 10.71
C THR A 169 7.16 -12.65 12.00
N LEU A 170 5.84 -12.70 12.25
CA LEU A 170 5.21 -12.13 13.45
C LEU A 170 5.15 -13.11 14.63
N TRP A 171 5.57 -14.37 14.42
CA TRP A 171 5.54 -15.44 15.41
C TRP A 171 6.92 -16.08 15.56
N SER A 172 7.12 -16.79 16.67
CA SER A 172 8.28 -17.64 16.90
C SER A 172 8.06 -19.06 16.37
N ASP A 173 9.14 -19.74 16.06
CA ASP A 173 9.14 -21.11 15.53
C ASP A 173 9.96 -22.04 16.44
N GLU A 174 9.53 -23.29 16.56
CA GLU A 174 10.26 -24.36 17.24
C GLU A 174 10.61 -25.48 16.26
N VAL A 175 11.88 -25.88 16.22
CA VAL A 175 12.33 -27.03 15.42
C VAL A 175 11.88 -28.31 16.11
N ILE A 176 10.96 -29.06 15.49
CA ILE A 176 10.37 -30.27 16.08
C ILE A 176 10.92 -31.56 15.47
N GLU A 177 11.52 -31.50 14.29
CA GLU A 177 12.17 -32.64 13.64
C GLU A 177 13.36 -32.17 12.80
N VAL A 178 14.47 -32.90 12.90
CA VAL A 178 15.63 -32.76 12.02
C VAL A 178 16.03 -34.15 11.55
N ASN A 179 15.94 -34.41 10.25
CA ASN A 179 16.41 -35.65 9.65
C ASN A 179 17.52 -35.38 8.62
N SER A 180 17.97 -36.39 7.87
CA SER A 180 19.07 -36.23 6.90
C SER A 180 18.69 -35.45 5.64
N THR A 181 17.41 -35.16 5.45
CA THR A 181 16.88 -34.54 4.22
C THR A 181 16.09 -33.28 4.48
N HIS A 182 15.40 -33.18 5.63
CA HIS A 182 14.49 -32.09 5.93
C HIS A 182 14.53 -31.70 7.41
N ILE A 183 14.06 -30.48 7.66
CA ILE A 183 13.79 -29.90 8.96
C ILE A 183 12.31 -29.55 9.02
N VAL A 184 11.66 -29.87 10.13
CA VAL A 184 10.27 -29.50 10.40
C VAL A 184 10.24 -28.50 11.55
N MET A 185 9.62 -27.36 11.29
CA MET A 185 9.40 -26.30 12.28
C MET A 185 7.91 -26.17 12.56
N ARG A 186 7.56 -25.86 13.80
CA ARG A 186 6.19 -25.59 14.24
C ARG A 186 6.06 -24.14 14.67
N HIS A 187 5.00 -23.48 14.21
CA HIS A 187 4.63 -22.15 14.68
C HIS A 187 4.22 -22.20 16.15
N ASP A 188 4.87 -21.39 16.99
CA ASP A 188 4.48 -21.19 18.39
C ASP A 188 3.37 -20.13 18.43
N VAL A 189 2.19 -20.52 17.93
CA VAL A 189 0.98 -19.68 17.86
C VAL A 189 -0.21 -20.43 18.46
N GLU A 190 -1.08 -19.71 19.15
CA GLU A 190 -2.34 -20.26 19.65
C GLU A 190 -3.42 -20.22 18.55
N VAL A 191 -4.37 -21.16 18.60
CA VAL A 191 -5.51 -21.15 17.67
C VAL A 191 -6.35 -19.91 17.94
N GLY A 192 -6.31 -18.94 17.01
CA GLY A 192 -7.06 -17.68 17.10
C GLY A 192 -6.22 -16.43 17.33
N ASP A 193 -4.88 -16.55 17.33
CA ASP A 193 -3.95 -15.42 17.26
C ASP A 193 -3.99 -14.65 15.93
#